data_AF-A0A843SFU7-F1
#
_entry.id   AF-A0A843SFU7-F1
#
_cell.length_a   1.000
_cell.length_b   1.000
_cell.length_c   1.000
_cell.angle_alpha   90.00
_cell.angle_beta   90.00
_cell.angle_gamma   90.00
#
_symmetry.space_group_name_H-M   'P 1'
#
loop_
_entity.id
_entity.type
_entity.pdbx_description
1 polymer ?
#
loop_
_entity_poly.entity_id
_entity_poly.type
_entity_poly.pdbx_seq_one_letter_code
_entity_poly.pdbx_strand_id
1 'polypeptide(L)'
;MKKNTLCLWYDDDAEEAAHFYARTFPDSAVGAVHRAPSDFPGGKADTVLTVEFTVCGIPCIGLNGGKAFKHSEAFSFQIATDNQEETDRYWNAIVGNGGTESACGWCKDKWGLSWQITPRVLTDAMAKGGDVAKRAFAAMMEMGKIDVAKIEAAVRG
;
A
#
# COMPACT_ATOMS: atom_id res chain seq x y z
N MET A 1 -10.14 -17.96 11.24
CA MET A 1 -9.21 -17.64 10.13
C MET A 1 -10.02 -17.35 8.88
N LYS A 2 -9.71 -16.27 8.15
CA LYS A 2 -10.40 -15.97 6.87
C LYS A 2 -10.02 -17.02 5.83
N LYS A 3 -10.88 -17.24 4.83
CA LYS A 3 -10.64 -18.24 3.78
C LYS A 3 -9.41 -17.88 2.91
N ASN A 4 -9.15 -16.59 2.75
CA ASN A 4 -8.00 -16.04 2.06
C ASN A 4 -7.39 -14.91 2.91
N THR A 5 -6.06 -14.85 2.97
CA THR A 5 -5.29 -13.86 3.74
C THR A 5 -4.04 -13.51 2.93
N LEU A 6 -3.72 -12.22 2.80
CA LEU A 6 -2.50 -11.77 2.14
C LEU A 6 -1.31 -11.93 3.09
N CYS A 7 -0.34 -12.76 2.72
CA CYS A 7 0.89 -12.94 3.48
C CYS A 7 1.97 -12.02 2.93
N LEU A 8 2.47 -11.11 3.78
CA LEU A 8 3.49 -10.13 3.44
C LEU A 8 4.76 -10.41 4.25
N TRP A 9 5.91 -10.40 3.58
CA TRP A 9 7.19 -10.77 4.17
C TRP A 9 7.90 -9.55 4.75
N TYR A 10 8.34 -9.64 6.00
CA TYR A 10 9.13 -8.62 6.68
C TYR A 10 10.46 -9.22 7.16
N ASP A 11 11.44 -8.35 7.39
CA ASP A 11 12.71 -8.74 8.00
C ASP A 11 12.45 -9.15 9.47
N ASP A 12 12.10 -8.17 10.31
CA ASP A 12 11.71 -8.32 11.71
C ASP A 12 10.60 -7.33 12.16
N ASP A 13 10.16 -6.44 11.26
CA ASP A 13 9.32 -5.28 11.57
C ASP A 13 7.80 -5.46 11.30
N ALA A 14 7.29 -6.70 11.19
CA ALA A 14 5.88 -6.93 10.84
C ALA A 14 4.88 -6.24 11.79
N GLU A 15 5.18 -6.19 13.09
CA GLU A 15 4.33 -5.53 14.09
C GLU A 15 4.34 -4.00 13.94
N GLU A 16 5.50 -3.42 13.66
CA GLU A 16 5.62 -1.98 13.39
C GLU A 16 4.81 -1.60 12.15
N ALA A 17 4.94 -2.39 11.08
CA ALA A 17 4.21 -2.20 9.83
C ALA A 17 2.70 -2.27 10.04
N ALA A 18 2.21 -3.31 10.70
CA ALA A 18 0.80 -3.49 11.01
C ALA A 18 0.23 -2.29 11.79
N HIS A 19 0.96 -1.80 12.80
CA HIS A 19 0.56 -0.64 13.58
C HIS A 19 0.57 0.66 12.78
N PHE A 20 1.52 0.83 11.86
CA PHE A 20 1.53 1.97 10.96
C PHE A 20 0.30 1.96 10.05
N TYR A 21 0.00 0.83 9.38
CA TYR A 21 -1.16 0.75 8.49
C TYR A 21 -2.47 0.99 9.23
N ALA A 22 -2.64 0.41 10.43
CA ALA A 22 -3.84 0.57 11.25
C ALA A 22 -4.11 2.03 11.66
N ARG A 23 -3.08 2.86 11.82
CA ARG A 23 -3.23 4.29 12.12
C ARG A 23 -3.38 5.16 10.87
N THR A 24 -2.84 4.71 9.74
CA THR A 24 -2.81 5.48 8.50
C THR A 24 -4.09 5.34 7.69
N PHE A 25 -4.64 4.12 7.61
CA PHE A 25 -5.76 3.81 6.74
C PHE A 25 -7.06 3.55 7.52
N PRO A 26 -8.23 3.88 6.96
CA PRO A 26 -9.52 3.56 7.54
C PRO A 26 -9.75 2.04 7.47
N ASP A 27 -10.68 1.55 8.30
CA ASP A 27 -11.05 0.12 8.34
C ASP A 27 -9.83 -0.82 8.42
N SER A 28 -8.85 -0.40 9.23
CA SER A 28 -7.57 -1.07 9.39
C SER A 28 -7.30 -1.25 10.88
N ALA A 29 -6.76 -2.40 11.25
CA ALA A 29 -6.54 -2.76 12.65
C ALA A 29 -5.44 -3.81 12.79
N VAL A 30 -4.73 -3.77 13.91
CA VAL A 30 -3.83 -4.86 14.33
C VAL A 30 -4.66 -5.93 15.03
N GLY A 31 -4.38 -7.18 14.69
CA GLY A 31 -5.00 -8.38 15.26
C GLY A 31 -4.03 -9.11 16.21
N ALA A 32 -4.06 -10.44 16.16
CA ALA A 32 -3.22 -11.28 17.01
C ALA A 32 -1.74 -11.20 16.61
N VAL A 33 -0.87 -11.19 17.63
CA VAL A 33 0.58 -11.31 17.49
C VAL A 33 0.98 -12.71 17.95
N HIS A 34 1.59 -13.49 17.06
CA HIS A 34 2.00 -14.86 17.33
C HIS A 34 3.52 -14.95 17.43
N ARG A 35 4.02 -15.56 18.50
CA ARG A 35 5.45 -15.73 18.76
C ARG A 35 5.95 -17.08 18.24
N ALA A 36 7.23 -17.14 17.88
CA ALA A 36 7.87 -18.35 17.39
C ALA A 36 7.93 -19.42 18.48
N PRO A 37 7.45 -20.65 18.24
CA PRO A 37 7.46 -21.73 19.24
C PRO A 37 8.85 -22.36 19.43
N SER A 38 9.79 -22.09 18.53
CA SER A 38 11.18 -22.56 18.54
C SER A 38 12.06 -21.62 17.74
N ASP A 39 13.38 -21.83 17.77
CA ASP A 39 14.31 -21.16 16.86
C ASP A 39 14.01 -21.52 15.39
N PHE A 40 14.33 -20.61 14.47
CA PHE A 40 14.10 -20.76 13.03
C PHE A 40 15.16 -20.00 12.22
N PRO A 41 15.30 -20.23 10.89
CA PRO A 41 16.37 -19.61 10.10
C PRO A 41 16.42 -18.06 10.13
N GLY A 42 15.31 -17.41 10.49
CA GLY A 42 15.18 -15.95 10.56
C GLY A 42 15.05 -15.38 11.98
N GLY A 43 15.16 -16.18 13.05
CA GLY A 43 14.96 -15.69 14.41
C GLY A 43 15.02 -16.75 15.50
N LYS A 44 14.61 -16.37 16.72
CA LYS A 44 14.68 -17.22 17.92
C LYS A 44 13.29 -17.56 18.45
N ALA A 45 13.21 -18.57 19.30
CA ALA A 45 12.00 -18.82 20.09
C ALA A 45 11.54 -17.54 20.82
N ASP A 46 10.23 -17.41 21.01
CA ASP A 46 9.57 -16.28 21.68
C ASP A 46 9.71 -14.90 21.01
N THR A 47 10.35 -14.78 19.84
CA THR A 47 10.26 -13.54 19.03
C THR A 47 8.95 -13.49 18.24
N VAL A 48 8.51 -12.29 17.85
CA VAL A 48 7.33 -12.15 16.98
C VAL A 48 7.60 -12.84 15.64
N LEU A 49 6.76 -13.80 15.29
CA LEU A 49 6.85 -14.56 14.04
C LEU A 49 5.83 -14.07 13.04
N THR A 50 4.57 -13.96 13.45
CA THR A 50 3.52 -13.41 12.60
C THR A 50 2.63 -12.41 13.33
N VAL A 51 2.10 -11.47 12.55
CA VAL A 51 1.15 -10.46 13.03
C VAL A 51 -0.05 -10.47 12.10
N GLU A 52 -1.23 -10.75 12.63
CA GLU A 52 -2.47 -10.56 11.90
C GLU A 52 -2.82 -9.08 11.87
N PHE A 53 -3.26 -8.58 10.72
CA PHE A 53 -3.77 -7.22 10.62
C PHE A 53 -4.75 -7.08 9.46
N THR A 54 -5.46 -5.96 9.41
CA THR A 54 -6.37 -5.60 8.33
C THR A 54 -5.95 -4.26 7.74
N VAL A 55 -5.99 -4.13 6.41
CA VAL A 55 -5.80 -2.87 5.68
C VAL A 55 -7.02 -2.63 4.80
N CYS A 56 -7.78 -1.57 5.07
CA CYS A 56 -9.00 -1.22 4.33
C CYS A 56 -9.94 -2.42 4.11
N GLY A 57 -10.21 -3.19 5.18
CA GLY A 57 -11.04 -4.40 5.15
C GLY A 57 -10.37 -5.66 4.61
N ILE A 58 -9.14 -5.59 4.10
CA ILE A 58 -8.40 -6.74 3.56
C ILE A 58 -7.63 -7.46 4.68
N PRO A 59 -7.88 -8.77 4.91
CA PRO A 59 -7.15 -9.54 5.91
C PRO A 59 -5.73 -9.84 5.44
N CYS A 60 -4.76 -9.49 6.27
CA CYS A 60 -3.34 -9.66 6.05
C CYS A 60 -2.67 -10.42 7.21
N ILE A 61 -1.51 -10.99 6.91
CA ILE A 61 -0.57 -11.51 7.90
C ILE A 61 0.83 -11.04 7.53
N GLY A 62 1.53 -10.42 8.47
CA GLY A 62 2.95 -10.08 8.34
C GLY A 62 3.77 -11.22 8.89
N LEU A 63 4.75 -11.71 8.13
CA LEU A 63 5.66 -12.78 8.50
C LEU A 63 7.08 -12.22 8.65
N ASN A 64 7.63 -12.28 9.86
CA ASN A 64 9.03 -11.98 10.12
C ASN A 64 9.88 -13.18 9.68
N GLY A 65 10.47 -13.08 8.50
CA GLY A 65 11.24 -14.16 7.88
C GLY A 65 12.69 -13.79 7.57
N GLY A 66 13.14 -12.59 7.94
CA GLY A 66 14.48 -12.10 7.66
C GLY A 66 14.66 -11.56 6.22
N LYS A 67 15.88 -11.16 5.87
CA LYS A 67 16.25 -10.51 4.59
C LYS A 67 16.22 -11.40 3.33
N ALA A 68 15.70 -12.63 3.42
CA ALA A 68 15.79 -13.60 2.33
C ALA A 68 15.03 -13.18 1.07
N PHE A 69 13.85 -12.56 1.24
CA PHE A 69 13.00 -12.11 0.15
C PHE A 69 12.79 -10.60 0.22
N LYS A 70 12.63 -9.98 -0.95
CA LYS A 70 12.39 -8.55 -1.09
C LYS A 70 11.11 -8.32 -1.88
N HIS A 71 10.38 -7.28 -1.49
CA HIS A 71 9.24 -6.80 -2.24
C HIS A 71 9.64 -6.18 -3.58
N SER A 72 8.71 -6.22 -4.51
CA SER A 72 8.76 -5.54 -5.80
C SER A 72 7.35 -5.14 -6.21
N GLU A 73 7.27 -4.32 -7.26
CA GLU A 73 6.05 -3.81 -7.87
C GLU A 73 5.13 -4.92 -8.40
N ALA A 74 5.61 -6.18 -8.45
CA ALA A 74 4.81 -7.35 -8.81
C ALA A 74 3.59 -7.54 -7.89
N PHE A 75 3.67 -7.06 -6.64
CA PHE A 75 2.52 -6.91 -5.75
C PHE A 75 2.40 -5.46 -5.31
N SER A 76 1.18 -4.93 -5.30
CA SER A 76 0.89 -3.63 -4.68
C SER A 76 -0.53 -3.57 -4.14
N PHE A 77 -0.74 -2.72 -3.12
CA PHE A 77 -2.07 -2.28 -2.74
C PHE A 77 -2.46 -1.04 -3.54
N GLN A 78 -3.64 -1.06 -4.16
CA GLN A 78 -4.21 0.14 -4.76
C GLN A 78 -5.29 0.70 -3.83
N ILE A 79 -5.05 1.90 -3.32
CA ILE A 79 -5.96 2.64 -2.43
C ILE A 79 -6.70 3.66 -3.28
N ALA A 80 -8.00 3.44 -3.43
CA ALA A 80 -8.88 4.41 -4.06
C ALA A 80 -9.09 5.61 -3.13
N THR A 81 -8.92 6.81 -3.65
CA THR A 81 -9.16 8.07 -2.90
C THR A 81 -10.24 8.91 -3.56
N ASP A 82 -10.99 9.65 -2.75
CA ASP A 82 -12.16 10.41 -3.21
C ASP A 82 -11.84 11.87 -3.54
N ASN A 83 -10.77 12.42 -2.97
CA ASN A 83 -10.35 13.82 -3.19
C ASN A 83 -8.84 14.03 -3.00
N GLN A 84 -8.37 15.26 -3.25
CA GLN A 84 -6.95 15.61 -3.14
C GLN A 84 -6.44 15.51 -1.70
N GLU A 85 -7.22 15.93 -0.70
CA GLU A 85 -6.80 15.90 0.71
C GLU A 85 -6.49 14.47 1.16
N GLU A 86 -7.35 13.52 0.80
CA GLU A 86 -7.14 12.10 1.10
C GLU A 86 -5.94 11.52 0.33
N THR A 87 -5.82 11.88 -0.95
CA THR A 87 -4.67 11.51 -1.80
C THR A 87 -3.36 11.97 -1.19
N ASP A 88 -3.29 13.23 -0.78
CA ASP A 88 -2.13 13.83 -0.13
C ASP A 88 -1.84 13.18 1.21
N ARG A 89 -2.87 12.96 2.04
CA ARG A 89 -2.72 12.34 3.35
C ARG A 89 -2.06 10.97 3.24
N TYR A 90 -2.56 10.09 2.39
CA TYR A 90 -2.03 8.73 2.29
C TYR A 90 -0.67 8.67 1.60
N TRP A 91 -0.48 9.43 0.51
CA TRP A 91 0.81 9.52 -0.15
C TRP A 91 1.89 10.02 0.83
N ASN A 92 1.63 11.15 1.50
CA ASN A 92 2.59 11.76 2.40
C ASN A 92 2.84 10.87 3.63
N ALA A 93 1.84 10.12 4.11
CA ALA A 93 2.04 9.17 5.21
C ALA A 93 3.00 8.04 4.83
N ILE A 94 2.83 7.43 3.64
CA ILE A 94 3.69 6.35 3.16
C ILE A 94 5.12 6.88 2.92
N VAL A 95 5.25 7.93 2.12
CA VAL A 95 6.55 8.47 1.72
C VAL A 95 7.27 9.12 2.91
N GLY A 96 6.53 9.86 3.74
CA GLY A 96 7.08 10.56 4.91
C GLY A 96 7.54 9.63 6.04
N ASN A 97 7.09 8.37 6.08
CA ASN A 97 7.53 7.37 7.06
C ASN A 97 8.79 6.59 6.61
N GLY A 98 9.66 7.21 5.81
CA GLY A 98 10.84 6.54 5.25
C GLY A 98 10.55 5.72 3.99
N GLY A 99 9.42 5.98 3.33
CA GLY A 99 9.10 5.43 2.02
C GLY A 99 9.78 6.18 0.87
N THR A 100 9.43 5.81 -0.35
CA THR A 100 9.95 6.46 -1.58
C THR A 100 8.85 6.74 -2.59
N GLU A 101 8.97 7.88 -3.27
CA GLU A 101 8.10 8.24 -4.39
C GLU A 101 8.41 7.39 -5.62
N SER A 102 7.38 7.15 -6.44
CA SER A 102 7.50 6.60 -7.79
C SER A 102 6.52 7.35 -8.73
N ALA A 103 6.29 6.82 -9.92
CA ALA A 103 5.47 7.46 -10.95
C ALA A 103 3.99 7.06 -10.90
N CYS A 104 3.12 7.88 -11.47
CA CYS A 104 1.71 7.55 -11.75
C CYS A 104 0.90 7.10 -10.51
N GLY A 105 1.13 7.72 -9.36
CA GLY A 105 0.47 7.37 -8.11
C GLY A 105 1.10 6.19 -7.37
N TRP A 106 2.19 5.61 -7.88
CA TRP A 106 2.96 4.59 -7.19
C TRP A 106 3.92 5.19 -6.15
N CYS A 107 4.07 4.50 -5.02
CA CYS A 107 5.08 4.76 -4.01
C CYS A 107 5.47 3.44 -3.32
N LYS A 108 6.52 3.47 -2.49
CA LYS A 108 6.89 2.36 -1.61
C LYS A 108 6.91 2.83 -0.16
N ASP A 109 6.51 1.97 0.76
CA ASP A 109 6.65 2.25 2.19
C ASP A 109 8.05 1.93 2.72
N LYS A 110 8.25 2.18 4.03
CA LYS A 110 9.50 1.91 4.77
C LYS A 110 10.03 0.48 4.58
N TRP A 111 9.14 -0.49 4.39
CA TRP A 111 9.45 -1.91 4.28
C TRP A 111 9.57 -2.37 2.82
N GLY A 112 9.42 -1.44 1.86
CA GLY A 112 9.56 -1.69 0.43
C GLY A 112 8.32 -2.27 -0.25
N LEU A 113 7.19 -2.37 0.45
CA LEU A 113 5.91 -2.75 -0.17
C LEU A 113 5.44 -1.63 -1.11
N SER A 114 4.96 -2.02 -2.28
CA SER A 114 4.42 -1.07 -3.25
C SER A 114 2.97 -0.71 -2.96
N TRP A 115 2.66 0.58 -3.10
CA TRP A 115 1.35 1.16 -2.94
C TRP A 115 1.01 2.03 -4.14
N GLN A 116 -0.25 2.08 -4.52
CA GLN A 116 -0.80 2.98 -5.51
C GLN A 116 -1.87 3.82 -4.84
N ILE A 117 -1.65 5.12 -4.68
CA ILE A 117 -2.65 6.06 -4.17
C ILE A 117 -3.35 6.68 -5.37
N THR A 118 -4.54 6.16 -5.70
CA THR A 118 -5.17 6.36 -7.00
C THR A 118 -6.55 6.98 -6.84
N PRO A 119 -6.72 8.26 -7.18
CA PRO A 119 -8.03 8.91 -7.12
C PRO A 119 -9.06 8.23 -8.03
N ARG A 120 -10.30 8.09 -7.56
CA ARG A 120 -11.39 7.46 -8.34
C ARG A 120 -11.58 8.08 -9.70
N VAL A 121 -11.46 9.41 -9.81
CA VAL A 121 -11.56 10.13 -11.09
C VAL A 121 -10.59 9.61 -12.15
N LEU A 122 -9.38 9.19 -11.75
CA LEU A 122 -8.40 8.62 -12.66
C LEU A 122 -8.84 7.23 -13.12
N THR A 123 -9.19 6.35 -12.19
CA THR A 123 -9.65 4.98 -12.50
C THR A 123 -10.90 4.99 -13.37
N ASP A 124 -11.88 5.83 -13.05
CA ASP A 124 -13.13 5.94 -13.79
C ASP A 124 -12.90 6.49 -15.21
N ALA A 125 -12.00 7.47 -15.36
CA ALA A 125 -11.61 8.00 -16.67
C ALA A 125 -10.93 6.94 -17.53
N MET A 126 -10.03 6.15 -16.95
CA MET A 126 -9.36 5.05 -17.64
C MET A 126 -10.35 3.97 -18.07
N ALA A 127 -11.28 3.59 -17.18
CA ALA A 127 -12.32 2.59 -17.46
C ALA A 127 -13.30 3.03 -18.55
N LYS A 128 -13.58 4.33 -18.66
CA LYS A 128 -14.45 4.88 -19.72
C LYS A 128 -13.89 4.69 -21.12
N GLY A 129 -12.56 4.57 -21.27
CA GLY A 129 -11.90 4.38 -22.55
C GLY A 129 -11.97 5.59 -23.48
N GLY A 130 -11.63 5.36 -24.76
CA GLY A 130 -11.67 6.39 -25.80
C GLY A 130 -10.77 7.59 -25.52
N ASP A 131 -11.18 8.77 -26.00
CA ASP A 131 -10.34 9.97 -25.89
C ASP A 131 -10.28 10.53 -24.46
N VAL A 132 -11.28 10.25 -23.62
CA VAL A 132 -11.24 10.60 -22.19
C VAL A 132 -10.10 9.85 -21.49
N ALA A 133 -10.03 8.52 -21.68
CA ALA A 133 -8.94 7.72 -21.11
C ALA A 133 -7.58 8.15 -21.65
N LYS A 134 -7.46 8.46 -22.95
CA LYS A 134 -6.19 8.94 -23.53
C LYS A 134 -5.70 10.23 -22.87
N ARG A 135 -6.59 11.22 -22.67
CA ARG A 135 -6.21 12.50 -22.04
C ARG A 135 -5.85 12.31 -20.56
N ALA A 136 -6.64 11.53 -19.82
CA ALA A 136 -6.35 11.22 -18.42
C ALA A 136 -5.02 10.47 -18.27
N PHE A 137 -4.77 9.48 -19.13
CA PHE A 137 -3.52 8.72 -19.16
C PHE A 137 -2.32 9.60 -19.47
N ALA A 138 -2.41 10.45 -20.49
CA ALA A 138 -1.33 11.37 -20.85
C ALA A 138 -0.98 12.32 -19.70
N ALA A 139 -1.99 12.89 -19.03
CA ALA A 139 -1.77 13.74 -17.85
C ALA A 139 -1.14 12.97 -16.68
N MET A 140 -1.62 11.74 -16.40
CA MET A 140 -1.09 10.89 -15.34
C MET A 140 0.39 10.53 -15.53
N MET A 141 0.82 10.27 -16.77
CA MET A 141 2.20 9.86 -17.08
C MET A 141 3.26 10.92 -16.69
N GLU A 142 2.86 12.17 -16.51
CA GLU A 142 3.74 13.27 -16.08
C GLU A 142 3.79 13.42 -14.54
N MET A 143 3.05 12.60 -13.80
CA MET A 143 2.87 12.73 -12.35
C MET A 143 3.66 11.69 -11.56
N GLY A 144 4.18 12.10 -10.41
CA GLY A 144 4.50 11.21 -9.29
C GLY A 144 3.22 10.98 -8.48
N LYS A 145 3.02 11.79 -7.44
CA LYS A 145 1.71 11.92 -6.76
C LYS A 145 0.66 12.47 -7.72
N ILE A 146 -0.55 11.90 -7.70
CA ILE A 146 -1.65 12.34 -8.57
C ILE A 146 -2.24 13.67 -8.09
N ASP A 147 -2.37 14.60 -9.04
CA ASP A 147 -3.12 15.85 -8.90
C ASP A 147 -4.54 15.64 -9.47
N VAL A 148 -5.52 15.55 -8.57
CA VAL A 148 -6.93 15.28 -8.89
C VAL A 148 -7.49 16.34 -9.84
N ALA A 149 -7.19 17.62 -9.61
CA ALA A 149 -7.72 18.71 -10.40
C ALA A 149 -7.18 18.70 -11.84
N LYS A 150 -5.90 18.34 -12.02
CA LYS A 150 -5.30 18.17 -13.35
C LYS A 150 -5.89 16.98 -14.10
N ILE A 151 -6.13 15.86 -13.43
CA ILE A 151 -6.81 14.72 -14.04
C ILE A 151 -8.23 15.10 -14.46
N GLU A 152 -8.99 15.78 -13.59
CA GLU A 152 -10.32 16.28 -13.92
C GLU A 152 -10.32 17.25 -15.12
N ALA A 153 -9.34 18.16 -15.18
CA ALA A 153 -9.17 19.07 -16.31
C ALA A 153 -8.91 18.30 -17.61
N ALA A 154 -8.00 17.33 -17.59
CA ALA A 154 -7.71 16.47 -18.73
C ALA A 154 -8.95 15.66 -19.17
N VAL A 155 -9.74 15.18 -18.22
CA VAL A 155 -10.99 14.46 -18.50
C VAL A 155 -12.00 15.34 -19.23
N ARG A 156 -12.16 16.60 -18.81
CA ARG A 156 -13.09 17.56 -19.45
C ARG A 156 -12.69 17.92 -20.89
N GLY A 157 -11.38 17.94 -21.18
CA GLY A 157 -10.85 18.28 -22.49
C GLY A 157 -10.50 19.76 -22.62
#